data_AF-A0A9P1E3A4-F1
#
_entry.id   AF-A0A9P1E3A4-F1
#
_cell.length_a   1.000
_cell.length_b   1.000
_cell.length_c   1.000
_cell.angle_alpha   90.00
_cell.angle_beta   90.00
_cell.angle_gamma   90.00
#
_symmetry.space_group_name_H-M   'P 1'
#
loop_
_entity.id
_entity.type
_entity.pdbx_description
1 polymer ?
#
loop_
_entity_poly.entity_id
_entity_poly.type
_entity_poly.pdbx_seq_one_letter_code
_entity_poly.pdbx_strand_id
1 'polypeptide(L)'
;MIAVAREVGVSPSLVGSFPSKEATLVEFFMDDCLERLLDIIDTREDLKTIIPSERVATLIRTRLEMQVPYLSKWSQALSIHAQPMNIPTSFRQRAVLVDEICHAVGDEDSNNIDWYVKCTVLGGIYSTIELYMLTD
;
A
#
# COMPACT_ATOMS: atom_id res chain seq x y z
N MET A 1 16.47 -8.66 -7.74
CA MET A 1 17.21 -7.53 -8.36
C MET A 1 18.37 -7.95 -9.25
N ILE A 2 19.35 -8.77 -8.82
CA ILE A 2 20.45 -9.19 -9.73
C ILE A 2 19.93 -9.98 -10.95
N ALA A 3 18.97 -10.88 -10.75
CA ALA A 3 18.32 -11.61 -11.85
C ALA A 3 17.64 -10.65 -12.83
N VAL A 4 16.80 -9.74 -12.32
CA VAL A 4 16.13 -8.69 -13.11
C VAL A 4 17.12 -7.81 -13.88
N ALA A 5 18.22 -7.39 -13.26
CA ALA A 5 19.25 -6.60 -13.93
C ALA A 5 19.79 -7.33 -15.18
N ARG A 6 20.03 -8.65 -15.07
CA ARG A 6 20.46 -9.46 -16.20
C ARG A 6 19.37 -9.62 -17.27
N GLU A 7 18.12 -9.81 -16.86
CA GLU A 7 16.98 -9.95 -17.78
C GLU A 7 16.72 -8.69 -18.60
N VAL A 8 16.88 -7.50 -18.00
CA VAL A 8 16.70 -6.20 -18.68
C VAL A 8 17.99 -5.74 -19.39
N GLY A 9 19.04 -6.57 -19.42
CA GLY A 9 20.28 -6.30 -20.16
C GLY A 9 21.19 -5.25 -19.53
N VAL A 10 21.00 -4.93 -18.24
CA VAL A 10 21.84 -3.99 -17.49
C VAL A 10 22.89 -4.69 -16.63
N SER A 11 24.00 -4.02 -16.35
CA SER A 11 25.09 -4.61 -15.54
C SER A 11 24.60 -4.95 -14.12
N PRO A 12 24.88 -6.16 -13.60
CA PRO A 12 24.58 -6.51 -12.20
C PRO A 12 25.18 -5.56 -11.17
N SER A 13 26.26 -4.85 -11.51
CA SER A 13 26.89 -3.85 -10.65
C SER A 13 25.97 -2.67 -10.33
N LEU A 14 25.00 -2.36 -11.19
CA LEU A 14 23.99 -1.32 -10.96
C LEU A 14 23.20 -1.56 -9.67
N VAL A 15 22.97 -2.84 -9.31
CA VAL A 15 22.28 -3.20 -8.07
C VAL A 15 23.05 -2.70 -6.84
N GLY A 16 24.37 -2.53 -6.94
CA GLY A 16 25.22 -1.96 -5.89
C GLY A 16 24.99 -0.47 -5.64
N SER A 17 24.41 0.27 -6.58
CA SER A 17 24.17 1.71 -6.48
C SER A 17 22.90 2.07 -5.70
N PHE A 18 22.01 1.11 -5.45
CA PHE A 18 20.79 1.34 -4.68
C PHE A 18 21.09 1.41 -3.17
N PRO A 19 20.78 2.54 -2.49
CA PRO A 19 20.88 2.62 -1.04
C PRO A 19 19.87 1.65 -0.42
N SER A 20 20.32 0.76 0.46
CA SER A 20 19.45 -0.23 1.12
C SER A 20 18.54 -1.02 0.17
N LYS A 21 19.09 -1.50 -0.97
CA LYS A 21 18.56 -2.49 -1.94
C LYS A 21 17.15 -3.05 -1.67
N GLU A 22 16.98 -3.81 -0.60
CA GLU A 22 15.72 -4.48 -0.29
C GLU A 22 14.62 -3.48 0.09
N ALA A 23 14.93 -2.46 0.87
CA ALA A 23 14.00 -1.39 1.24
C ALA A 23 13.51 -0.61 0.01
N THR A 24 14.41 -0.24 -0.90
CA THR A 24 14.01 0.46 -2.14
C THR A 24 13.04 -0.37 -2.98
N LEU A 25 13.22 -1.69 -3.03
CA LEU A 25 12.32 -2.55 -3.79
C LEU A 25 10.94 -2.63 -3.15
N VAL A 26 10.88 -2.73 -1.80
CA VAL A 26 9.59 -2.74 -1.09
C VAL A 26 8.91 -1.38 -1.22
N GLU A 27 9.64 -0.28 -1.04
CA GLU A 27 9.14 1.10 -1.22
C GLU A 27 8.53 1.29 -2.61
N PHE A 28 9.28 0.94 -3.66
CA PHE A 28 8.79 1.00 -5.03
C PHE A 28 7.51 0.18 -5.23
N PHE A 29 7.45 -1.04 -4.69
CA PHE A 29 6.27 -1.88 -4.81
C PHE A 29 5.05 -1.28 -4.09
N MET A 30 5.24 -0.60 -2.96
CA MET A 30 4.16 0.08 -2.25
C MET A 30 3.62 1.26 -3.05
N ASP A 31 4.49 2.05 -3.69
CA ASP A 31 4.10 3.17 -4.54
C ASP A 31 3.36 2.67 -5.80
N ASP A 32 3.87 1.64 -6.47
CA ASP A 32 3.19 1.00 -7.61
C ASP A 32 1.78 0.51 -7.24
N CYS A 33 1.62 -0.13 -6.08
CA CYS A 33 0.31 -0.57 -5.60
C CYS A 33 -0.62 0.60 -5.29
N LEU A 34 -0.09 1.72 -4.80
CA LEU A 34 -0.89 2.93 -4.56
C LEU A 34 -1.35 3.53 -5.89
N GLU A 35 -0.45 3.73 -6.85
CA GLU A 35 -0.78 4.27 -8.18
C GLU A 35 -1.85 3.43 -8.87
N ARG A 36 -1.71 2.10 -8.82
CA ARG A 36 -2.71 1.17 -9.37
C ARG A 36 -4.05 1.23 -8.64
N LEU A 37 -4.06 1.48 -7.33
CA LEU A 37 -5.30 1.65 -6.57
C LEU A 37 -6.00 2.96 -6.97
N LEU A 38 -5.24 4.04 -7.15
CA LEU A 38 -5.77 5.32 -7.61
C LEU A 38 -6.39 5.21 -9.01
N ASP A 39 -5.71 4.53 -9.94
CA ASP A 39 -6.27 4.24 -11.27
C ASP A 39 -7.59 3.46 -11.18
N ILE A 40 -7.69 2.48 -10.27
CA ILE A 40 -8.94 1.75 -10.01
C ILE A 40 -10.04 2.67 -9.47
N ILE A 41 -9.70 3.57 -8.54
CA ILE A 41 -10.65 4.55 -7.97
C ILE A 41 -11.19 5.48 -9.07
N ASP A 42 -10.33 5.95 -9.96
CA ASP A 42 -10.69 6.88 -11.04
C ASP A 42 -11.51 6.21 -12.15
N THR A 43 -11.15 4.98 -12.52
CA THR A 43 -11.74 4.28 -13.67
C THR A 43 -13.01 3.50 -13.35
N ARG A 44 -13.18 2.99 -12.12
CA ARG A 44 -14.33 2.17 -11.76
C ARG A 44 -15.54 2.99 -11.33
N GLU A 45 -16.44 3.24 -12.28
CA GLU A 45 -17.72 3.92 -12.01
C GLU A 45 -18.62 3.18 -11.02
N ASP A 46 -18.57 1.85 -10.98
CA ASP A 46 -19.41 1.06 -10.09
C ASP A 46 -19.10 1.30 -8.61
N LEU A 47 -17.85 1.65 -8.27
CA LEU A 47 -17.48 2.05 -6.92
C LEU A 47 -18.29 3.25 -6.46
N LYS A 48 -18.64 4.19 -7.35
CA LYS A 48 -19.41 5.40 -7.02
C LYS A 48 -20.85 5.09 -6.63
N THR A 49 -21.37 3.92 -7.01
CA THR A 49 -22.77 3.52 -6.81
C THR A 49 -23.02 2.68 -5.55
N ILE A 50 -21.99 2.02 -5.03
CA ILE A 50 -22.09 1.22 -3.81
C ILE A 50 -22.02 2.08 -2.55
N ILE A 51 -22.55 1.55 -1.45
CA ILE A 51 -22.57 2.25 -0.16
C ILE A 51 -21.15 2.47 0.38
N PRO A 52 -20.90 3.55 1.15
CA PRO A 52 -19.56 3.91 1.62
C PRO A 52 -18.79 2.77 2.31
N SER A 53 -19.45 1.99 3.17
CA SER A 53 -18.82 0.88 3.89
C SER A 53 -18.36 -0.26 2.96
N GLU A 54 -19.15 -0.60 1.94
CA GLU A 54 -18.80 -1.59 0.93
C GLU A 54 -17.68 -1.08 0.03
N ARG A 55 -17.67 0.22 -0.28
CA ARG A 55 -16.58 0.86 -1.02
C ARG A 55 -15.26 0.76 -0.27
N VAL A 56 -15.25 1.11 1.02
CA VAL A 56 -14.07 0.94 1.90
C VAL A 56 -13.58 -0.50 1.86
N ALA A 57 -14.47 -1.48 2.10
CA ALA A 57 -14.10 -2.89 2.12
C ALA A 57 -13.52 -3.36 0.77
N THR A 58 -14.10 -2.89 -0.34
CA THR A 58 -13.66 -3.21 -1.69
C THR A 58 -12.27 -2.63 -1.98
N LEU A 59 -12.01 -1.38 -1.60
CA LEU A 59 -10.72 -0.73 -1.80
C LEU A 59 -9.61 -1.36 -0.95
N ILE A 60 -9.89 -1.65 0.33
CA ILE A 60 -8.96 -2.37 1.22
C ILE A 60 -8.62 -3.73 0.62
N ARG A 61 -9.64 -4.51 0.23
CA ARG A 61 -9.44 -5.84 -0.36
C ARG A 61 -8.60 -5.75 -1.64
N THR A 62 -8.97 -4.86 -2.55
CA THR A 62 -8.25 -4.65 -3.81
C THR A 62 -6.77 -4.35 -3.56
N ARG A 63 -6.48 -3.47 -2.59
CA ARG A 63 -5.10 -3.12 -2.23
C ARG A 63 -4.33 -4.31 -1.63
N LEU A 64 -4.95 -5.09 -0.77
CA LEU A 64 -4.33 -6.25 -0.14
C LEU A 64 -4.11 -7.40 -1.13
N GLU A 65 -5.03 -7.60 -2.08
CA GLU A 65 -4.90 -8.61 -3.14
C GLU A 65 -3.65 -8.41 -4.01
N MET A 66 -3.17 -7.16 -4.16
CA MET A 66 -1.91 -6.87 -4.86
C MET A 66 -0.69 -7.51 -4.18
N GLN A 67 -0.76 -7.82 -2.89
CA GLN A 67 0.32 -8.43 -2.11
C GLN A 67 0.31 -9.96 -2.17
N VAL A 68 -0.81 -10.57 -2.55
CA VAL A 68 -1.01 -12.04 -2.57
C VAL A 68 0.09 -12.77 -3.37
N PRO A 69 0.53 -12.31 -4.56
CA PRO A 69 1.61 -12.96 -5.30
C PRO A 69 2.95 -13.03 -4.54
N TYR A 70 3.12 -12.18 -3.52
CA TYR A 70 4.34 -12.03 -2.74
C TYR A 70 4.17 -12.42 -1.26
N LEU A 71 3.05 -13.05 -0.90
CA LEU A 71 2.69 -13.34 0.50
C LEU A 71 3.78 -14.11 1.26
N SER A 72 4.41 -15.08 0.59
CA SER A 72 5.53 -15.87 1.15
C SER A 72 6.74 -15.04 1.60
N LYS A 73 6.89 -13.81 1.09
CA LYS A 73 7.96 -12.86 1.44
C LYS A 73 7.43 -11.63 2.14
N TRP A 74 6.12 -11.52 2.34
CA TRP A 74 5.50 -10.30 2.83
C TRP A 74 5.87 -10.00 4.29
N SER A 75 6.04 -11.03 5.12
CA SER A 75 6.56 -10.88 6.49
C SER A 75 7.96 -10.24 6.52
N GLN A 76 8.84 -10.59 5.57
CA GLN A 76 10.14 -9.96 5.41
C GLN A 76 10.01 -8.50 4.96
N ALA A 77 9.12 -8.21 4.01
CA ALA A 77 8.85 -6.84 3.56
C ALA A 77 8.36 -5.94 4.71
N LEU A 78 7.41 -6.43 5.53
CA LEU A 78 6.96 -5.71 6.73
C LEU A 78 8.09 -5.49 7.74
N SER A 79 8.96 -6.49 7.93
CA SER A 79 10.12 -6.36 8.81
C SER A 79 11.09 -5.28 8.33
N ILE A 80 11.28 -5.15 7.01
CA ILE A 80 12.10 -4.09 6.41
C ILE A 80 11.48 -2.71 6.69
N HIS A 81 10.16 -2.55 6.48
CA HIS A 81 9.45 -1.31 6.80
C HIS A 81 9.55 -0.90 8.28
N ALA A 82 9.54 -1.88 9.19
CA ALA A 82 9.64 -1.64 10.61
C ALA A 82 11.04 -1.23 11.08
N GLN A 83 12.06 -1.26 10.20
CA GLN A 83 13.40 -0.82 10.55
C GLN A 83 13.44 0.71 10.76
N PRO A 84 14.14 1.22 11.79
CA PRO A 84 14.15 2.66 12.11
C PRO A 84 14.49 3.59 10.94
N MET A 85 15.37 3.14 10.04
CA MET A 85 15.77 3.89 8.86
C MET A 85 14.67 4.03 7.80
N ASN A 86 13.71 3.10 7.78
CA ASN A 86 12.64 3.04 6.78
C ASN A 86 11.30 3.53 7.34
N ILE A 87 11.11 3.55 8.67
CA ILE A 87 9.86 3.96 9.34
C ILE A 87 9.28 5.28 8.79
N PRO A 88 10.04 6.39 8.62
CA PRO A 88 9.47 7.64 8.14
C PRO A 88 8.81 7.50 6.76
N THR A 89 9.48 6.81 5.84
CA THR A 89 8.99 6.57 4.49
C THR A 89 7.81 5.59 4.50
N SER A 90 7.96 4.44 5.14
CA SER A 90 6.91 3.41 5.18
C SER A 90 5.65 3.89 5.89
N PHE A 91 5.79 4.71 6.93
CA PHE A 91 4.65 5.34 7.61
C PHE A 91 3.97 6.36 6.70
N ARG A 92 4.74 7.19 5.99
CA ARG A 92 4.18 8.13 4.99
C ARG A 92 3.38 7.40 3.92
N GLN A 93 3.92 6.34 3.32
CA GLN A 93 3.21 5.56 2.30
C GLN A 93 1.87 5.00 2.82
N ARG A 94 1.85 4.51 4.07
CA ARG A 94 0.61 4.03 4.71
C ARG A 94 -0.37 5.16 4.98
N ALA A 95 0.10 6.31 5.46
CA ALA A 95 -0.75 7.46 5.72
C ALA A 95 -1.40 7.97 4.43
N VAL A 96 -0.64 8.09 3.34
CA VAL A 96 -1.16 8.47 2.02
C VAL A 96 -2.18 7.45 1.53
N LEU A 97 -1.88 6.14 1.58
CA LEU A 97 -2.82 5.10 1.18
C LEU A 97 -4.17 5.22 1.90
N VAL A 98 -4.13 5.42 3.21
CA VAL A 98 -5.34 5.53 4.04
C VAL A 98 -6.11 6.81 3.69
N ASP A 99 -5.42 7.93 3.51
CA ASP A 99 -6.02 9.21 3.13
C ASP A 99 -6.73 9.12 1.77
N GLU A 100 -6.11 8.47 0.78
CA GLU A 100 -6.69 8.25 -0.55
C GLU A 100 -7.94 7.36 -0.49
N ILE A 101 -7.91 6.28 0.30
CA ILE A 101 -9.10 5.43 0.49
C ILE A 101 -10.21 6.20 1.20
N CYS A 102 -9.87 6.99 2.23
CA CYS A 102 -10.85 7.87 2.87
C CYS A 102 -11.46 8.83 1.83
N HIS A 103 -10.63 9.45 0.99
CA HIS A 103 -11.02 10.43 -0.04
C HIS A 103 -11.99 9.82 -1.05
N ALA A 104 -11.69 8.63 -1.54
CA ALA A 104 -12.53 7.90 -2.47
C ALA A 104 -13.93 7.55 -1.93
N VAL A 105 -14.11 7.55 -0.60
CA VAL A 105 -15.36 7.16 0.06
C VAL A 105 -16.31 8.35 0.25
N GLY A 106 -15.86 9.58 0.01
CA GLY A 106 -16.73 10.74 -0.23
C GLY A 106 -17.44 11.24 1.02
N ASP A 107 -16.68 11.54 2.07
CA ASP A 107 -17.21 12.17 3.29
C ASP A 107 -17.05 13.70 3.23
N GLU A 108 -17.52 14.30 2.13
CA GLU A 108 -17.38 15.74 1.83
C GLU A 108 -18.10 16.63 2.86
N ASP A 109 -19.03 16.06 3.63
CA ASP A 109 -19.83 16.75 4.66
C ASP A 109 -19.26 16.60 6.08
N SER A 110 -18.13 15.91 6.27
CA SER A 110 -17.54 15.67 7.59
C SER A 110 -16.65 16.84 8.06
N ASN A 111 -16.83 17.27 9.31
CA ASN A 111 -15.89 18.23 9.92
C ASN A 111 -14.48 17.61 9.98
N ASN A 112 -13.44 18.43 9.81
CA ASN A 112 -12.03 17.98 9.75
C ASN A 112 -11.61 16.95 10.83
N ILE A 113 -12.14 17.02 12.05
CA ILE A 113 -11.78 16.07 13.13
C ILE A 113 -12.34 14.66 12.86
N ASP A 114 -13.57 14.57 12.34
CA ASP A 114 -14.25 13.31 12.06
C ASP A 114 -13.52 12.54 10.93
N TRP A 115 -13.03 13.28 9.93
CA TRP A 115 -12.15 12.77 8.88
C TRP A 115 -10.92 12.03 9.44
N TYR A 116 -10.14 12.70 10.30
CA TYR A 116 -8.91 12.11 10.84
C TYR A 116 -9.18 10.90 11.73
N VAL A 117 -10.29 10.90 12.47
CA VAL A 117 -10.70 9.73 13.28
C VAL A 117 -11.03 8.56 12.36
N LYS A 118 -11.82 8.79 11.31
CA LYS A 118 -12.19 7.76 10.32
C LYS A 118 -10.96 7.17 9.64
N CYS A 119 -10.03 8.00 9.20
CA CYS A 119 -8.78 7.54 8.59
C CYS A 119 -7.88 6.79 9.56
N THR A 120 -7.79 7.24 10.81
CA THR A 120 -7.01 6.51 11.83
C THR A 120 -7.57 5.10 12.06
N VAL A 121 -8.90 4.98 12.20
CA VAL A 121 -9.57 3.69 12.34
C VAL A 121 -9.35 2.81 11.11
N LEU A 122 -9.50 3.39 9.92
CA LEU A 122 -9.26 2.70 8.65
C LEU A 122 -7.82 2.16 8.54
N GLY A 123 -6.82 2.95 8.93
CA GLY A 123 -5.43 2.51 8.97
C GLY A 123 -5.20 1.36 9.94
N GLY A 124 -5.87 1.36 11.08
CA GLY A 124 -5.87 0.25 12.04
C GLY A 124 -6.48 -1.02 11.45
N ILE A 125 -7.63 -0.90 10.77
CA ILE A 125 -8.30 -2.03 10.10
C ILE A 125 -7.39 -2.62 9.02
N TYR A 126 -6.87 -1.77 8.12
CA TYR A 126 -5.98 -2.19 7.04
C TYR A 126 -4.76 -2.95 7.59
N SER A 127 -4.08 -2.37 8.58
CA SER A 127 -2.87 -2.97 9.17
C SER A 127 -3.17 -4.31 9.86
N THR A 128 -4.33 -4.43 10.52
CA THR A 128 -4.73 -5.68 11.17
C THR A 128 -4.99 -6.79 10.16
N ILE A 129 -5.69 -6.48 9.06
CA ILE A 129 -5.98 -7.46 8.01
C ILE A 129 -4.68 -7.87 7.30
N GLU A 130 -3.79 -6.91 7.01
CA GLU A 130 -2.48 -7.20 6.41
C GLU A 130 -1.65 -8.17 7.26
N LEU A 131 -1.66 -8.00 8.59
CA LEU A 131 -1.01 -8.94 9.50
C LEU A 131 -1.71 -10.30 9.55
N TYR A 132 -3.04 -10.32 9.53
CA TYR A 132 -3.82 -11.56 9.53
C TYR A 132 -3.54 -12.42 8.28
N MET A 133 -3.39 -11.79 7.11
CA MET A 133 -3.04 -12.47 5.85
C MET A 133 -1.71 -13.22 5.91
N LEU A 134 -0.81 -12.89 6.84
CA LEU A 134 0.45 -13.62 7.00
C LEU A 134 0.27 -14.98 7.68
N THR A 135 -0.86 -15.20 8.34
CA THR A 135 -1.15 -16.40 9.15
C THR A 135 -2.23 -17.30 8.56
N ASP A 136 -2.94 -16.81 7.54
CA ASP A 136 -3.98 -17.53 6.80
C ASP A 136 -3.36 -18.26 5.59
#